data_AF-A0A0G1JYF4-F1
#
_entry.id   AF-A0A0G1JYF4-F1
#
_cell.length_a   1.000
_cell.length_b   1.000
_cell.length_c   1.000
_cell.angle_alpha   90.00
_cell.angle_beta   90.00
_cell.angle_gamma   90.00
#
_symmetry.space_group_name_H-M   'P 1'
#
loop_
_entity.id
_entity.type
_entity.pdbx_description
1 polymer ?
#
loop_
_entity_poly.entity_id
_entity_poly.type
_entity_poly.pdbx_seq_one_letter_code
_entity_poly.pdbx_strand_id
1 'polypeptide(L)'
;MIKNKVAIHQYVLFGVFVFLIFVKVITGNFVFGLDLLWWLLGGIIGFLFVFCDRFVYSFLMKPDEALGTRLRDLFGRNKFAEGVITLLNERHEQKELVMRSVLFLLVWMVMALLTVTSVSSSFARGFVLGIGVHLIFDLVFVYFWDHTRFDLWFWQIKREVGSEEKRW
;
A
#
# COMPACT_ATOMS: atom_id res chain seq x y z
N MET A 1 19.62 4.20 4.06
CA MET A 1 18.93 4.49 2.77
C MET A 1 18.78 3.19 1.99
N ILE A 2 17.66 2.47 2.15
CA ILE A 2 17.47 1.16 1.53
C ILE A 2 17.19 1.36 0.03
N LYS A 3 18.18 1.08 -0.81
CA LYS A 3 18.11 1.24 -2.28
C LYS A 3 16.95 0.48 -2.95
N ASN A 4 16.34 -0.51 -2.29
CA ASN A 4 15.27 -1.33 -2.86
C ASN A 4 14.02 -1.43 -1.97
N LYS A 5 13.46 -0.31 -1.48
CA LYS A 5 12.21 -0.35 -0.68
C LYS A 5 11.04 -1.01 -1.44
N VAL A 6 10.98 -0.91 -2.77
CA VAL A 6 9.99 -1.65 -3.60
C VAL A 6 10.20 -3.17 -3.53
N ALA A 7 11.44 -3.65 -3.54
CA ALA A 7 11.72 -5.07 -3.38
C ALA A 7 11.33 -5.57 -1.99
N ILE A 8 11.56 -4.77 -0.94
CA ILE A 8 11.11 -5.12 0.42
C ILE A 8 9.59 -5.32 0.47
N HIS A 9 8.83 -4.42 -0.18
CA HIS A 9 7.38 -4.55 -0.27
C HIS A 9 6.97 -5.87 -0.93
N GLN A 10 7.62 -6.25 -2.03
CA GLN A 10 7.37 -7.53 -2.69
C GLN A 10 7.73 -8.71 -1.80
N TYR A 11 8.88 -8.69 -1.11
CA TYR A 11 9.26 -9.75 -0.19
C TYR A 11 8.28 -9.91 0.98
N VAL A 12 7.75 -8.80 1.51
CA VAL A 12 6.72 -8.85 2.55
C VAL A 12 5.44 -9.48 2.03
N LEU A 13 4.97 -9.07 0.86
CA LEU A 13 3.77 -9.66 0.24
C LEU A 13 3.92 -11.16 0.05
N PHE A 14 5.00 -11.59 -0.63
CA PHE A 14 5.24 -13.01 -0.88
C PHE A 14 5.49 -13.78 0.42
N GLY A 15 6.19 -13.19 1.39
CA GLY A 15 6.40 -13.77 2.71
C GLY A 15 5.08 -14.02 3.44
N VAL A 16 4.14 -13.06 3.41
CA VAL A 16 2.80 -13.23 4.00
C VAL A 16 2.01 -14.31 3.28
N PHE A 17 2.05 -14.38 1.94
CA PHE A 17 1.36 -15.45 1.21
C PHE A 17 1.93 -16.83 1.52
N VAL A 18 3.26 -16.98 1.51
CA VAL A 18 3.92 -18.25 1.86
C VAL A 18 3.55 -18.66 3.28
N PHE A 19 3.58 -17.72 4.24
CA PHE A 19 3.17 -17.98 5.62
C PHE A 19 1.70 -18.43 5.72
N LEU A 20 0.77 -17.75 5.07
CA LEU A 20 -0.65 -18.10 5.12
C LEU A 20 -0.96 -19.43 4.42
N ILE A 21 -0.29 -19.73 3.31
CA ILE A 21 -0.39 -21.03 2.65
C ILE A 21 0.17 -22.12 3.56
N PHE A 22 1.32 -21.89 4.19
CA PHE A 22 1.93 -22.83 5.12
C PHE A 22 1.02 -23.13 6.32
N VAL A 23 0.38 -22.11 6.89
CA VAL A 23 -0.64 -22.29 7.95
C VAL A 23 -1.82 -23.13 7.46
N LYS A 24 -2.31 -22.91 6.23
CA LYS A 24 -3.37 -23.75 5.64
C LYS A 24 -2.94 -25.21 5.46
N VAL A 25 -1.69 -25.45 5.09
CA VAL A 25 -1.12 -26.81 4.93
C VAL A 25 -1.06 -27.53 6.28
N ILE A 26 -0.54 -26.87 7.32
CA ILE A 26 -0.44 -27.47 8.67
C ILE A 26 -1.82 -27.75 9.27
N THR A 27 -2.78 -26.87 9.05
CA THR A 27 -4.15 -27.03 9.59
C THR A 27 -4.98 -28.08 8.83
N GLY A 28 -4.42 -28.72 7.80
CA GLY A 28 -5.11 -29.75 7.01
C GLY A 28 -6.21 -29.21 6.08
N ASN A 29 -6.38 -27.89 6.00
CA ASN A 29 -7.40 -27.22 5.17
C ASN A 29 -6.86 -26.79 3.80
N PHE A 30 -5.76 -27.37 3.35
CA PHE A 30 -5.15 -27.00 2.08
C PHE A 30 -5.82 -27.74 0.92
N VAL A 31 -6.47 -26.97 0.06
CA VAL A 31 -6.99 -27.42 -1.23
C VAL A 31 -6.37 -26.55 -2.30
N PHE A 32 -5.55 -27.15 -3.16
CA PHE A 32 -5.04 -26.46 -4.34
C PHE A 32 -6.14 -26.42 -5.40
N GLY A 33 -6.61 -25.22 -5.73
CA GLY A 33 -7.68 -25.03 -6.71
C GLY A 33 -7.73 -23.61 -7.26
N LEU A 34 -8.61 -23.38 -8.23
CA LEU A 34 -8.81 -22.06 -8.84
C LEU A 34 -9.12 -20.97 -7.82
N ASP A 35 -9.82 -21.34 -6.73
CA ASP A 35 -10.15 -20.44 -5.63
C ASP A 35 -8.91 -19.83 -4.96
N LEU A 36 -7.87 -20.64 -4.72
CA LEU A 36 -6.58 -20.18 -4.17
C LEU A 36 -5.87 -19.25 -5.16
N LEU A 37 -5.89 -19.56 -6.46
CA LEU A 37 -5.29 -18.72 -7.49
C LEU A 37 -5.99 -17.36 -7.59
N TRP A 38 -7.33 -17.34 -7.52
CA TRP A 38 -8.12 -16.10 -7.47
C TRP A 38 -7.84 -15.29 -6.22
N TRP A 39 -7.69 -15.95 -5.07
CA TRP A 39 -7.30 -15.29 -3.82
C TRP A 39 -5.91 -14.65 -3.91
N LEU A 40 -4.92 -15.38 -4.44
CA LEU A 40 -3.55 -14.87 -4.65
C LEU A 40 -3.54 -13.70 -5.63
N LEU A 41 -4.24 -13.83 -6.76
CA LEU A 41 -4.35 -12.76 -7.75
C LEU A 41 -5.00 -11.53 -7.14
N GLY A 42 -6.08 -11.71 -6.38
CA GLY A 42 -6.72 -10.64 -5.61
C GLY A 42 -5.68 -9.93 -4.75
N GLY A 43 -4.94 -10.66 -3.94
CA GLY A 43 -3.92 -10.07 -3.06
C GLY A 43 -2.80 -9.34 -3.80
N ILE A 44 -2.33 -9.85 -4.94
CA ILE A 44 -1.35 -9.15 -5.78
C ILE A 44 -1.94 -7.84 -6.31
N ILE A 45 -3.15 -7.88 -6.87
CA ILE A 45 -3.80 -6.69 -7.44
C ILE A 45 -4.12 -5.67 -6.34
N GLY A 46 -4.62 -6.11 -5.18
CA GLY A 46 -4.88 -5.24 -4.03
C GLY A 46 -3.63 -4.59 -3.48
N PHE A 47 -2.51 -5.31 -3.45
CA PHE A 47 -1.22 -4.74 -3.08
C PHE A 47 -0.76 -3.68 -4.09
N LEU A 48 -0.87 -3.97 -5.39
CA LEU A 48 -0.53 -3.03 -6.45
C LEU A 48 -1.43 -1.78 -6.44
N PHE A 49 -2.70 -1.95 -6.06
CA PHE A 49 -3.68 -0.87 -6.01
C PHE A 49 -3.25 0.27 -5.08
N VAL A 50 -2.55 -0.02 -3.98
CA VAL A 50 -2.05 1.01 -3.06
C VAL A 50 -0.98 1.91 -3.71
N PHE A 51 -0.28 1.44 -4.74
CA PHE A 51 0.64 2.30 -5.50
C PHE A 51 -0.09 3.31 -6.39
N CYS A 52 -1.35 3.05 -6.78
CA CYS A 52 -2.15 3.96 -7.59
C CYS A 52 -2.38 5.30 -6.89
N ASP A 53 -2.39 5.33 -5.55
CA ASP A 53 -2.52 6.56 -4.76
C ASP A 53 -1.44 7.60 -5.11
N ARG A 54 -0.25 7.15 -5.51
CA ARG A 54 0.83 8.04 -5.95
C ARG A 54 0.55 8.66 -7.31
N PHE A 55 -0.05 7.88 -8.22
CA PHE A 55 -0.50 8.41 -9.49
C PHE A 55 -1.59 9.45 -9.27
N VAL A 56 -2.55 9.16 -8.38
CA VAL A 56 -3.61 10.12 -8.01
C VAL A 56 -3.00 11.41 -7.46
N TYR A 57 -2.03 11.31 -6.54
CA TYR A 57 -1.35 12.50 -6.00
C TYR A 57 -0.69 13.33 -7.10
N SER A 58 0.15 12.70 -7.92
CA SER A 58 1.00 13.42 -8.88
C SER A 58 0.27 13.92 -10.12
N PHE A 59 -0.82 13.27 -10.55
CA PHE A 59 -1.55 13.66 -11.76
C PHE A 59 -2.87 14.37 -11.49
N LEU A 60 -3.53 14.11 -10.35
CA LEU A 60 -4.86 14.66 -10.06
C LEU A 60 -4.83 15.70 -8.92
N MET A 61 -4.13 15.43 -7.83
CA MET A 61 -4.16 16.32 -6.66
C MET A 61 -3.18 17.48 -6.76
N LYS A 62 -1.94 17.22 -7.22
CA LYS A 62 -0.84 18.19 -7.27
C LYS A 62 -0.09 18.15 -8.61
N PRO A 63 -0.78 18.37 -9.74
CA PRO A 63 -0.16 18.29 -11.07
C PRO A 63 0.94 19.33 -11.30
N ASP A 64 0.88 20.47 -10.62
CA ASP A 64 1.81 21.59 -10.79
C ASP A 64 3.05 21.52 -9.88
N GLU A 65 3.14 20.52 -8.99
CA GLU A 65 4.37 20.27 -8.22
C GLU A 65 5.51 19.78 -9.14
N ALA A 66 6.75 19.90 -8.67
CA ALA A 66 7.95 19.52 -9.43
C ALA A 66 7.86 18.07 -9.94
N LEU A 67 7.47 17.13 -9.07
CA LEU A 67 7.20 15.74 -9.43
C LEU A 67 6.10 15.61 -10.50
N GLY A 68 4.95 16.27 -10.34
CA GLY A 68 3.84 16.22 -11.30
C GLY A 68 4.23 16.74 -12.68
N THR A 69 4.95 17.86 -12.72
CA THR A 69 5.45 18.46 -13.97
C THR A 69 6.48 17.55 -14.65
N ARG A 70 7.43 16.98 -13.89
CA ARG A 70 8.44 16.04 -14.40
C ARG A 70 7.80 14.78 -14.95
N LEU A 71 6.80 14.22 -14.26
CA LEU A 71 6.07 13.06 -14.73
C LEU A 71 5.30 13.39 -16.01
N ARG A 72 4.61 14.53 -16.09
CA ARG A 72 3.89 14.93 -17.30
C ARG A 72 4.83 15.00 -18.53
N ASP A 73 6.05 15.53 -18.36
CA ASP A 73 7.05 15.56 -19.43
C ASP A 73 7.52 14.14 -19.83
N LEU A 74 7.83 13.28 -18.86
CA LEU A 74 8.25 11.90 -19.14
C LEU A 74 7.16 11.09 -19.87
N PHE A 75 5.92 11.17 -19.39
CA PHE A 75 4.79 10.49 -20.02
C PHE A 75 4.46 11.09 -21.39
N GLY A 76 4.56 12.42 -21.55
CA GLY A 76 4.39 13.10 -22.83
C GLY A 76 5.44 12.71 -23.89
N ARG A 77 6.63 12.29 -23.46
CA ARG A 77 7.71 11.77 -24.32
C ARG A 77 7.69 10.26 -24.52
N ASN A 78 6.59 9.58 -24.15
CA ASN A 78 6.47 8.11 -24.16
C ASN A 78 7.51 7.36 -23.31
N LYS A 79 8.13 8.03 -22.33
CA LYS A 79 9.10 7.44 -21.40
C LYS A 79 8.40 6.85 -20.18
N PHE A 80 7.45 5.94 -20.41
CA PHE A 80 6.59 5.38 -19.37
C PHE A 80 7.37 4.66 -18.27
N ALA A 81 8.36 3.84 -18.63
CA ALA A 81 9.16 3.11 -17.66
C ALA A 81 9.94 4.05 -16.72
N GLU A 82 10.59 5.07 -17.29
CA GLU A 82 11.29 6.10 -16.50
C GLU A 82 10.32 6.87 -15.60
N GLY A 83 9.14 7.24 -16.12
CA GLY A 83 8.10 7.92 -15.34
C GLY A 83 7.61 7.10 -14.15
N VAL A 84 7.35 5.80 -14.34
CA VAL A 84 6.94 4.90 -13.25
C VAL A 84 8.07 4.75 -12.23
N ILE A 85 9.31 4.58 -12.66
CA ILE A 85 10.47 4.48 -11.76
C ILE A 85 10.63 5.77 -10.95
N THR A 86 10.54 6.94 -11.58
CA THR A 86 10.59 8.25 -10.91
C THR A 86 9.48 8.38 -9.87
N LEU A 87 8.23 8.08 -10.24
CA LEU A 87 7.09 8.12 -9.32
C LEU A 87 7.27 7.19 -8.10
N LEU A 88 7.88 6.02 -8.30
CA LEU A 88 8.10 5.05 -7.23
C LEU A 88 9.27 5.43 -6.32
N ASN A 89 10.22 6.23 -6.81
CA ASN A 89 11.44 6.64 -6.12
C ASN A 89 11.30 7.98 -5.39
N GLU A 90 10.64 8.99 -5.98
CA GLU A 90 10.51 10.35 -5.44
C GLU A 90 9.38 10.45 -4.38
N ARG A 91 9.43 9.56 -3.39
CA ARG A 91 8.41 9.44 -2.33
C ARG A 91 8.44 10.56 -1.28
N HIS A 92 9.47 11.40 -1.30
CA HIS A 92 9.69 12.44 -0.29
C HIS A 92 8.83 13.67 -0.58
N GLU A 93 8.52 13.89 -1.86
CA GLU A 93 7.68 15.02 -2.31
C GLU A 93 6.19 14.75 -2.10
N GLN A 94 5.80 13.47 -1.99
CA GLN A 94 4.41 13.04 -1.83
C GLN A 94 4.01 12.99 -0.35
N LYS A 95 3.43 14.09 0.15
CA LYS A 95 3.06 14.24 1.57
C LYS A 95 1.61 13.89 1.89
N GLU A 96 0.68 14.09 0.95
CA GLU A 96 -0.77 13.99 1.19
C GLU A 96 -1.38 12.79 0.43
N LEU A 97 -0.91 11.58 0.72
CA LEU A 97 -1.37 10.35 0.07
C LEU A 97 -2.68 9.85 0.72
N VAL A 98 -3.73 9.62 -0.07
CA VAL A 98 -5.10 9.35 0.44
C VAL A 98 -5.19 7.99 1.12
N MET A 99 -4.69 6.94 0.47
CA MET A 99 -4.73 5.58 1.00
C MET A 99 -3.78 5.39 2.18
N ARG A 100 -2.75 6.23 2.31
CA ARG A 100 -1.75 6.23 3.39
C ARG A 100 -2.11 7.25 4.46
N SER A 101 -3.32 7.13 4.98
CA SER A 101 -3.83 7.97 6.05
C SER A 101 -4.51 7.12 7.12
N VAL A 102 -4.53 7.61 8.36
CA VAL A 102 -5.20 6.90 9.47
C VAL A 102 -6.70 6.77 9.22
N LEU A 103 -7.35 7.80 8.65
CA LEU A 103 -8.78 7.71 8.34
C LEU A 103 -9.06 6.65 7.27
N PHE A 104 -8.22 6.56 6.23
CA PHE A 104 -8.34 5.49 5.25
C PHE A 104 -8.15 4.11 5.90
N LEU A 105 -7.18 3.97 6.81
CA LEU A 105 -6.95 2.70 7.50
C LEU A 105 -8.17 2.26 8.32
N LEU A 106 -8.85 3.20 8.99
CA LEU A 106 -10.08 2.91 9.73
C LEU A 106 -11.21 2.45 8.80
N VAL A 107 -11.43 3.16 7.69
CA VAL A 107 -12.43 2.77 6.68
C VAL A 107 -12.08 1.41 6.07
N TRP A 108 -10.82 1.21 5.70
CA TRP A 108 -10.31 -0.06 5.19
C TRP A 108 -10.54 -1.19 6.18
N MET A 109 -10.33 -0.98 7.49
CA MET A 109 -10.55 -1.99 8.52
C MET A 109 -12.01 -2.44 8.59
N VAL A 110 -12.96 -1.49 8.51
CA VAL A 110 -14.40 -1.82 8.44
C VAL A 110 -14.70 -2.61 7.16
N MET A 111 -14.17 -2.16 6.01
CA MET A 111 -14.35 -2.84 4.73
C MET A 111 -13.73 -4.25 4.74
N ALA A 112 -12.58 -4.43 5.39
CA ALA A 112 -11.91 -5.71 5.55
C ALA A 112 -12.74 -6.67 6.38
N LEU A 113 -13.28 -6.22 7.51
CA LEU A 113 -14.16 -7.03 8.34
C LEU A 113 -15.39 -7.47 7.55
N LEU A 114 -16.06 -6.54 6.85
CA LEU A 114 -17.23 -6.87 6.03
C LEU A 114 -16.88 -7.83 4.88
N THR A 115 -15.75 -7.62 4.21
CA THR A 115 -15.33 -8.48 3.09
C THR A 115 -15.02 -9.90 3.57
N VAL A 116 -14.29 -10.04 4.68
CA VAL A 116 -13.92 -11.36 5.20
C VAL A 116 -15.15 -12.12 5.72
N THR A 117 -16.10 -11.43 6.34
CA THR A 117 -17.28 -12.07 6.95
C THR A 117 -18.43 -12.30 5.97
N SER A 118 -18.64 -11.39 5.01
CA SER A 118 -19.89 -11.31 4.24
C SER A 118 -19.72 -11.58 2.75
N VAL A 119 -18.50 -11.50 2.21
CA VAL A 119 -18.26 -11.72 0.77
C VAL A 119 -17.77 -13.14 0.54
N SER A 120 -18.42 -13.88 -0.37
CA SER A 120 -18.01 -15.25 -0.75
C SER A 120 -16.85 -15.28 -1.74
N SER A 121 -16.60 -14.18 -2.46
CA SER A 121 -15.54 -14.08 -3.47
C SER A 121 -14.14 -14.13 -2.85
N SER A 122 -13.38 -15.17 -3.16
CA SER A 122 -11.98 -15.33 -2.74
C SER A 122 -11.07 -14.27 -3.33
N PHE A 123 -11.34 -13.80 -4.55
CA PHE A 123 -10.64 -12.66 -5.14
C PHE A 123 -10.81 -11.41 -4.28
N ALA A 124 -12.03 -11.06 -3.88
CA ALA A 124 -12.28 -9.87 -3.08
C ALA A 124 -11.60 -9.94 -1.69
N ARG A 125 -11.64 -11.12 -1.05
CA ARG A 125 -10.93 -11.37 0.22
C ARG A 125 -9.42 -11.20 0.06
N GLY A 126 -8.86 -11.76 -1.02
CA GLY A 126 -7.46 -11.58 -1.37
C GLY A 126 -7.11 -10.12 -1.60
N PHE A 127 -7.92 -9.41 -2.39
CA PHE A 127 -7.73 -8.00 -2.72
C PHE A 127 -7.66 -7.11 -1.48
N VAL A 128 -8.60 -7.26 -0.56
CA VAL A 128 -8.60 -6.46 0.67
C VAL A 128 -7.42 -6.81 1.58
N LEU A 129 -7.01 -8.09 1.64
CA LEU A 129 -5.78 -8.50 2.31
C LEU A 129 -4.55 -7.84 1.69
N GLY A 130 -4.44 -7.82 0.37
CA GLY A 130 -3.31 -7.20 -0.35
C GLY A 130 -3.15 -5.71 -0.01
N ILE A 131 -4.26 -4.97 0.02
CA ILE A 131 -4.28 -3.56 0.47
C ILE A 131 -3.77 -3.47 1.91
N GLY A 132 -4.29 -4.31 2.80
CA GLY A 132 -3.92 -4.33 4.22
C GLY A 132 -2.44 -4.60 4.45
N VAL A 133 -1.90 -5.63 3.81
CA VAL A 133 -0.49 -6.00 3.90
C VAL A 133 0.39 -4.83 3.48
N HIS A 134 0.04 -4.15 2.39
CA HIS A 134 0.77 -2.96 1.95
C HIS A 134 0.73 -1.85 3.01
N LEU A 135 -0.47 -1.46 3.43
CA LEU A 135 -0.66 -0.31 4.33
C LEU A 135 -0.08 -0.54 5.72
N ILE A 136 -0.35 -1.71 6.31
CA ILE A 136 0.18 -2.07 7.63
C ILE A 136 1.70 -2.13 7.58
N PHE A 137 2.28 -2.74 6.53
CA PHE A 137 3.73 -2.76 6.39
C PHE A 137 4.32 -1.35 6.30
N ASP A 138 3.74 -0.47 5.48
CA ASP A 138 4.21 0.91 5.36
C ASP A 138 4.06 1.68 6.68
N LEU A 139 2.96 1.48 7.42
CA LEU A 139 2.74 2.11 8.73
C LEU A 139 3.76 1.62 9.76
N VAL A 140 3.93 0.31 9.90
CA VAL A 140 4.89 -0.32 10.81
C VAL A 140 6.31 0.12 10.46
N PHE A 141 6.66 0.13 9.17
CA PHE A 141 7.97 0.61 8.73
C PHE A 141 8.19 2.08 9.12
N VAL A 142 7.22 2.96 8.89
CA VAL A 142 7.33 4.37 9.26
C VAL A 142 7.40 4.53 10.78
N TYR A 143 6.58 3.80 11.52
CA TYR A 143 6.54 3.86 12.98
C TYR A 143 7.87 3.44 13.62
N PHE A 144 8.52 2.39 13.14
CA PHE A 144 9.76 1.88 13.75
C PHE A 144 11.06 2.43 13.13
N TRP A 145 11.05 2.82 11.85
CA TRP A 145 12.28 3.23 11.13
C TRP A 145 12.29 4.68 10.67
N ASP A 146 11.16 5.39 10.62
CA ASP A 146 11.05 6.71 9.98
C ASP A 146 10.06 7.64 10.72
N HIS A 147 10.29 7.85 12.03
CA HIS A 147 9.39 8.61 12.92
C HIS A 147 9.06 10.03 12.44
N THR A 148 9.92 10.64 11.62
CA THR A 148 9.72 11.98 11.06
C THR A 148 8.62 12.03 10.01
N ARG A 149 8.20 10.88 9.47
CA ARG A 149 7.13 10.75 8.48
C ARG A 149 5.83 10.22 9.04
N PHE A 150 5.78 9.97 10.35
CA PHE A 150 4.58 9.43 10.99
C PHE A 150 3.44 10.45 10.98
N ASP A 151 3.76 11.73 11.13
CA ASP A 151 2.84 12.87 10.98
C ASP A 151 2.11 12.89 9.63
N LEU A 152 2.78 12.44 8.55
CA LEU A 152 2.16 12.34 7.23
C LEU A 152 0.92 11.44 7.26
N TRP A 153 0.85 10.41 8.10
CA TRP A 153 -0.35 9.56 8.18
C TRP A 153 -1.57 10.29 8.77
N PHE A 154 -1.35 11.43 9.44
CA PHE A 154 -2.37 12.25 10.07
C PHE A 154 -2.68 13.52 9.27
N TRP A 155 -2.17 13.64 8.03
CA TRP A 155 -2.32 14.85 7.21
C TRP A 155 -3.78 15.32 7.07
N GLN A 156 -4.73 14.38 7.03
CA GLN A 156 -6.16 14.67 6.92
C GLN A 156 -6.78 15.26 8.20
N ILE A 157 -6.15 15.03 9.36
CA ILE A 157 -6.68 15.47 10.66
C ILE A 157 -6.29 16.92 10.95
N LYS A 158 -5.44 17.56 10.10
CA LYS A 158 -5.00 18.98 10.20
C LYS A 158 -4.58 19.40 11.62
N ARG A 159 -4.15 18.44 12.45
CA ARG A 159 -3.67 18.64 13.81
C ARG A 159 -2.24 18.16 13.88
N GLU A 160 -1.34 19.01 14.39
CA GLU A 160 0.04 18.62 14.63
C GLU A 160 0.08 17.58 15.76
N VAL A 161 0.66 16.41 15.49
CA VAL A 161 0.87 15.36 16.51
C VAL A 161 2.07 15.74 17.36
N GLY A 162 1.84 15.96 18.65
CA GLY A 162 2.87 16.42 19.59
C GLY A 162 3.99 15.39 19.76
N SER A 163 5.19 15.84 20.10
CA SER A 163 6.37 14.98 20.34
C SER A 163 6.17 13.95 21.45
N GLU A 164 5.31 14.24 22.44
CA GLU A 164 4.96 13.28 23.50
C GLU A 164 4.01 12.16 23.03
N GLU A 165 3.12 12.42 22.07
CA GLU A 165 2.18 11.42 21.52
C GLU A 165 2.92 10.40 20.63
N LYS A 166 4.09 10.75 20.09
CA LYS A 166 4.91 9.87 19.23
C LYS A 166 5.73 8.82 20.00
N ARG A 167 5.73 8.87 21.33
CA ARG A 167 6.68 8.14 22.19
C ARG A 167 6.13 6.84 22.76
N TRP A 168 4.88 6.49 22.47
CA TRP A 168 4.15 5.33 23.01
C TRP A 168 3.84 4.30 21.92
#